data_AF-A0A1D2AA45-F1
#
_entry.id   AF-A0A1D2AA45-F1
#
_cell.length_a   1.000
_cell.length_b   1.000
_cell.length_c   1.000
_cell.angle_alpha   90.00
_cell.angle_beta   90.00
_cell.angle_gamma   90.00
#
_symmetry.space_group_name_H-M   'P 1'
#
loop_
_entity.id
_entity.type
_entity.pdbx_description
1 polymer ?
#
loop_
_entity_poly.entity_id
_entity_poly.type
_entity_poly.pdbx_seq_one_letter_code
_entity_poly.pdbx_strand_id
1 'polypeptide(L)'
;MGLPAPTLLRWYTVLLAACITGIMAVEAKRPVTKPDFTLYHTAETLWDEVGAIISRRPEYMEANQTIFVVPDMSYNSTLRIVTVEPGGLTATHTDKLRILVNFGQHARELVTSEIALGLLRVLADPARELLTLLERRRVGSPIPMLELLAKSVWKVIPLENSRGRAVVEAGRFCERRNGRGVDTNRNWGVDWGKKEPDYDPNEEFPGTKAFSEPEANLVREAAVLFQPHIWINVHSGMEALFMPFDHKVGAPGGGGAAASNATLAMLAGVNKEVFGGRCVVGPGGKSVGYLAHGTATDYMHGILKVPVSLTWEVFGDESAAYEDCYRMFNPTTREGLEAVVDSWTAAFFALLSRVPDHMGMPRQFWSPQLAAQVAAVRARDVSKAAPGRKGGDGEGEAALAQARRAAAALGTRREGLGLTRPAVLGSWGLAPWMGASLAVVAFFVVLFRRRGRSRATHAAQ
;
A
#
# COMPACT_ATOMS: atom_id res chain seq x y z
N MET A 1 27.61 77.15 25.11
CA MET A 1 28.35 76.19 24.27
C MET A 1 27.33 75.32 23.56
N GLY A 2 26.97 75.70 22.33
CA GLY A 2 25.99 74.97 21.52
C GLY A 2 26.71 73.93 20.67
N LEU A 3 26.39 72.65 20.91
CA LEU A 3 26.73 71.56 19.99
C LEU A 3 25.76 71.60 18.80
N PRO A 4 26.21 71.35 17.57
CA PRO A 4 25.41 71.57 16.38
C PRO A 4 24.38 70.44 16.21
N ALA A 5 23.19 70.82 15.73
CA ALA A 5 22.03 69.97 15.57
C ALA A 5 21.98 69.00 14.34
N PRO A 6 23.00 68.79 13.46
CA PRO A 6 22.81 67.91 12.31
C PRO A 6 23.21 66.44 12.55
N THR A 7 23.73 66.07 13.72
CA THR A 7 24.22 64.70 13.96
C THR A 7 23.16 63.75 14.53
N LEU A 8 22.22 64.20 15.35
CA LEU A 8 21.20 63.33 15.97
C LEU A 8 20.12 62.86 14.98
N LEU A 9 19.78 63.67 13.96
CA LEU A 9 18.77 63.30 12.97
C LEU A 9 19.27 62.22 11.99
N ARG A 10 20.58 62.20 11.68
CA ARG A 10 21.20 61.19 10.81
C ARG A 10 21.23 59.79 11.45
N TRP A 11 21.43 59.70 12.77
CA TRP A 11 21.39 58.42 13.47
C TRP A 11 19.97 57.84 13.56
N TYR A 12 18.95 58.69 13.74
CA TYR A 12 17.55 58.25 13.76
C TYR A 12 17.10 57.72 12.39
N THR A 13 17.48 58.36 11.27
CA THR A 13 17.13 57.87 9.93
C THR A 13 17.84 56.57 9.54
N VAL A 14 19.08 56.36 10.00
CA VAL A 14 19.83 55.12 9.73
C VAL A 14 19.31 53.96 10.60
N LEU A 15 18.94 54.21 11.86
CA LEU A 15 18.33 53.20 12.74
C LEU A 15 16.89 52.86 12.33
N LEU A 16 16.08 53.82 11.87
CA LEU A 16 14.75 53.52 11.34
C LEU A 16 14.83 52.75 10.01
N ALA A 17 15.77 53.11 9.12
CA ALA A 17 15.99 52.36 7.88
C ALA A 17 16.50 50.95 8.16
N ALA A 18 17.40 50.76 9.13
CA ALA A 18 17.89 49.45 9.56
C ALA A 18 16.79 48.59 10.23
N CYS A 19 15.89 49.20 11.02
CA CYS A 19 14.72 48.53 11.59
C CYS A 19 13.68 48.18 10.51
N ILE A 20 13.47 49.02 9.50
CA ILE A 20 12.54 48.74 8.39
C ILE A 20 13.11 47.67 7.45
N THR A 21 14.43 47.64 7.20
CA THR A 21 15.08 46.55 6.45
C THR A 21 15.21 45.26 7.26
N GLY A 22 15.29 45.35 8.60
CA GLY A 22 15.32 44.18 9.50
C GLY A 22 13.94 43.54 9.72
N ILE A 23 12.85 44.28 9.52
CA ILE A 23 11.47 43.80 9.67
C ILE A 23 10.87 43.34 8.32
N MET A 24 11.51 43.67 7.18
CA MET A 24 11.09 43.24 5.83
C MET A 24 12.03 42.21 5.21
N ALA A 25 12.75 41.43 6.02
CA ALA A 25 13.15 40.10 5.58
C ALA A 25 11.87 39.26 5.49
N VAL A 26 11.12 39.44 4.40
CA VAL A 26 10.22 38.41 3.90
C VAL A 26 11.11 37.20 3.77
N GLU A 27 11.02 36.28 4.73
CA GLU A 27 11.71 35.01 4.70
C GLU A 27 11.33 34.39 3.37
N ALA A 28 12.25 34.41 2.41
CA ALA A 28 11.98 33.95 1.06
C ALA A 28 11.53 32.50 1.22
N LYS A 29 10.25 32.23 0.94
CA LYS A 29 9.68 30.88 1.05
C LYS A 29 10.66 29.94 0.39
N ARG A 30 11.26 29.04 1.20
CA ARG A 30 12.20 28.06 0.66
C ARG A 30 11.46 27.31 -0.44
N PRO A 31 12.06 27.18 -1.64
CA PRO A 31 11.37 26.54 -2.74
C PRO A 31 11.07 25.09 -2.37
N VAL A 32 9.87 24.63 -2.73
CA VAL A 32 9.51 23.21 -2.61
C VAL A 32 10.50 22.39 -3.43
N THR A 33 11.08 21.35 -2.83
CA THR A 33 11.93 20.40 -3.53
C THR A 33 11.11 19.77 -4.66
N LYS A 34 11.68 19.74 -5.87
CA LYS A 34 11.00 19.14 -7.02
C LYS A 34 11.24 17.63 -7.06
N PRO A 35 10.25 16.83 -7.45
CA PRO A 35 10.48 15.41 -7.73
C PRO A 35 11.55 15.22 -8.80
N ASP A 36 12.48 14.29 -8.55
CA ASP A 36 13.41 13.80 -9.54
C ASP A 36 12.82 12.56 -10.21
N PHE A 37 12.29 12.72 -11.41
CA PHE A 37 11.69 11.62 -12.18
C PHE A 37 12.72 10.70 -12.86
N THR A 38 14.02 10.91 -12.62
CA THR A 38 15.06 9.88 -12.88
C THR A 38 15.23 8.93 -11.70
N LEU A 39 14.69 9.30 -10.54
CA LEU A 39 14.67 8.52 -9.32
C LEU A 39 13.29 7.90 -9.04
N TYR A 40 12.22 8.67 -9.25
CA TYR A 40 10.84 8.24 -9.07
C TYR A 40 10.15 8.02 -10.41
N HIS A 41 9.26 7.02 -10.48
CA HIS A 41 8.42 6.80 -11.62
C HIS A 41 7.25 7.79 -11.62
N THR A 42 6.93 8.29 -12.81
CA THR A 42 5.61 8.88 -13.09
C THR A 42 4.55 7.78 -13.05
N ALA A 43 3.26 8.15 -13.02
CA ALA A 43 2.17 7.20 -13.13
C ALA A 43 2.29 6.33 -14.39
N GLU A 44 2.69 6.92 -15.52
CA GLU A 44 2.87 6.22 -16.79
C GLU A 44 4.02 5.21 -16.70
N THR A 45 5.22 5.66 -16.33
CA THR A 45 6.41 4.81 -16.26
C THR A 45 6.31 3.74 -15.16
N LEU A 46 5.58 4.02 -14.07
CA LEU A 46 5.26 3.03 -13.04
C LEU A 46 4.45 1.87 -13.64
N TRP A 47 3.46 2.18 -14.47
CA TRP A 47 2.61 1.17 -15.10
C TRP A 47 3.32 0.40 -16.21
N ASP A 48 4.25 1.02 -16.92
CA ASP A 48 5.12 0.32 -17.86
C ASP A 48 5.99 -0.73 -17.15
N GLU A 49 6.61 -0.35 -16.02
CA GLU A 49 7.40 -1.27 -15.18
C GLU A 49 6.56 -2.40 -14.60
N VAL A 50 5.37 -2.09 -14.06
CA VAL A 50 4.43 -3.10 -13.55
C VAL A 50 4.00 -4.06 -14.68
N GLY A 51 3.68 -3.54 -15.86
CA GLY A 51 3.34 -4.35 -17.03
C GLY A 51 4.48 -5.27 -17.47
N ALA A 52 5.72 -4.78 -17.43
CA ALA A 52 6.92 -5.55 -17.74
C ALA A 52 7.19 -6.66 -16.70
N ILE A 53 6.86 -6.44 -15.44
CA ILE A 53 6.94 -7.48 -14.39
C ILE A 53 5.89 -8.57 -14.66
N ILE A 54 4.63 -8.19 -14.86
CA ILE A 54 3.53 -9.15 -15.09
C ILE A 54 3.78 -10.00 -16.34
N SER A 55 4.23 -9.36 -17.43
CA SER A 55 4.47 -10.05 -18.71
C SER A 55 5.56 -11.12 -18.64
N ARG A 56 6.46 -11.03 -17.66
CA ARG A 56 7.51 -12.04 -17.42
C ARG A 56 7.00 -13.25 -16.62
N ARG A 57 5.85 -13.12 -15.93
CA ARG A 57 5.30 -14.12 -14.99
C ARG A 57 3.78 -14.34 -15.15
N PRO A 58 3.24 -14.52 -16.37
CA PRO A 58 1.80 -14.67 -16.58
C PRO A 58 1.21 -15.94 -15.91
N GLU A 59 2.04 -16.87 -15.47
CA GLU A 59 1.64 -18.10 -14.78
C GLU A 59 1.13 -17.88 -13.33
N TYR A 60 1.53 -16.78 -12.68
CA TYR A 60 1.06 -16.41 -11.34
C TYR A 60 0.76 -14.91 -11.15
N MET A 61 0.91 -14.07 -12.17
CA MET A 61 0.56 -12.66 -12.12
C MET A 61 -0.42 -12.28 -13.22
N GLU A 62 -1.44 -11.51 -12.84
CA GLU A 62 -2.35 -10.84 -13.77
C GLU A 62 -2.68 -9.44 -13.26
N ALA A 63 -3.09 -8.54 -14.14
CA ALA A 63 -3.64 -7.25 -13.74
C ALA A 63 -5.03 -7.05 -14.32
N ASN A 64 -5.93 -6.60 -13.45
CA ASN A 64 -7.28 -6.21 -13.82
C ASN A 64 -7.44 -4.71 -13.58
N GLN A 65 -8.23 -4.06 -14.42
CA GLN A 65 -8.54 -2.65 -14.31
C GLN A 65 -10.05 -2.48 -14.17
N THR A 66 -10.45 -1.71 -13.16
CA THR A 66 -11.82 -1.25 -12.98
C THR A 66 -11.84 0.27 -13.14
N ILE A 67 -12.73 0.78 -13.99
CA ILE A 67 -12.95 2.21 -14.19
C ILE A 67 -14.28 2.56 -13.53
N PHE A 68 -14.28 3.57 -12.66
CA PHE A 68 -15.51 4.15 -12.13
C PHE A 68 -15.69 5.55 -12.72
N VAL A 69 -16.84 5.79 -13.32
CA VAL A 69 -17.27 7.08 -13.85
C VAL A 69 -18.45 7.56 -13.00
N VAL A 70 -18.40 8.79 -12.49
CA VAL A 70 -19.55 9.33 -11.74
C VAL A 70 -20.77 9.51 -12.66
N PRO A 71 -22.02 9.46 -12.14
CA PRO A 71 -23.22 9.40 -12.98
C PRO A 71 -23.38 10.54 -14.00
N ASP A 72 -22.90 11.74 -13.67
CA ASP A 72 -22.94 12.92 -14.54
C ASP A 72 -21.76 13.00 -15.54
N MET A 73 -20.91 11.97 -15.58
CA MET A 73 -19.70 11.88 -16.41
C MET A 73 -18.66 12.98 -16.18
N SER A 74 -18.80 13.80 -15.12
CA SER A 74 -17.90 14.94 -14.85
C SER A 74 -16.50 14.50 -14.40
N TYR A 75 -16.37 13.27 -13.90
CA TYR A 75 -15.12 12.77 -13.35
C TYR A 75 -15.07 11.23 -13.41
N ASN A 76 -13.86 10.69 -13.50
CA ASN A 76 -13.65 9.26 -13.38
C ASN A 76 -12.33 8.97 -12.68
N SER A 77 -12.26 7.80 -12.06
CA SER A 77 -11.02 7.21 -11.59
C SER A 77 -10.88 5.79 -12.07
N THR A 78 -9.64 5.35 -12.13
CA THR A 78 -9.26 4.02 -12.57
C THR A 78 -8.47 3.36 -11.46
N LEU A 79 -8.93 2.18 -11.02
CA LEU A 79 -8.21 1.32 -10.10
C LEU A 79 -7.65 0.14 -10.88
N ARG A 80 -6.33 0.01 -10.86
CA ARG A 80 -5.61 -1.13 -11.43
C ARG A 80 -5.09 -1.99 -10.28
N ILE A 81 -5.42 -3.27 -10.32
CA ILE A 81 -5.08 -4.24 -9.28
C ILE A 81 -4.23 -5.32 -9.92
N VAL A 82 -3.03 -5.52 -9.40
CA VAL A 82 -2.18 -6.66 -9.75
C VAL A 82 -2.50 -7.80 -8.79
N THR A 83 -3.02 -8.91 -9.33
CA THR A 83 -3.18 -10.16 -8.58
C THR A 83 -1.91 -10.97 -8.74
N VAL A 84 -1.32 -11.40 -7.61
CA VAL A 84 -0.11 -12.22 -7.58
C VAL A 84 -0.36 -13.44 -6.70
N GLU A 85 -0.14 -14.63 -7.24
CA GLU A 85 -0.33 -15.90 -6.56
C GLU A 85 0.92 -16.76 -6.68
N PRO A 86 1.94 -16.62 -5.82
CA PRO A 86 3.23 -17.31 -5.99
C PRO A 86 3.14 -18.85 -6.16
N GLY A 87 2.03 -19.47 -5.73
CA GLY A 87 1.72 -20.89 -5.97
C GLY A 87 1.01 -21.22 -7.30
N GLY A 88 0.87 -20.26 -8.22
CA GLY A 88 0.11 -20.34 -9.47
C GLY A 88 -1.26 -19.66 -9.40
N LEU A 89 -1.66 -18.99 -10.48
CA LEU A 89 -3.00 -18.38 -10.60
C LEU A 89 -4.10 -19.44 -10.44
N THR A 90 -5.13 -19.10 -9.65
CA THR A 90 -6.27 -19.97 -9.39
C THR A 90 -7.60 -19.25 -9.62
N ALA A 91 -8.65 -19.99 -9.96
CA ALA A 91 -9.97 -19.40 -10.20
C ALA A 91 -10.66 -18.89 -8.93
N THR A 92 -10.28 -19.45 -7.76
CA THR A 92 -10.89 -19.14 -6.46
C THR A 92 -9.82 -19.04 -5.39
N HIS A 93 -10.07 -18.24 -4.35
CA HIS A 93 -9.10 -17.94 -3.29
C HIS A 93 -9.54 -18.38 -1.88
N THR A 94 -10.43 -19.37 -1.78
CA THR A 94 -11.03 -19.80 -0.51
C THR A 94 -10.04 -20.56 0.38
N ASP A 95 -9.05 -21.22 -0.21
CA ASP A 95 -7.99 -21.99 0.45
C ASP A 95 -6.69 -21.19 0.63
N LYS A 96 -6.70 -19.89 0.34
CA LYS A 96 -5.52 -19.02 0.37
C LYS A 96 -5.63 -17.90 1.40
N LEU A 97 -4.49 -17.51 1.95
CA LEU A 97 -4.33 -16.27 2.68
C LEU A 97 -4.45 -15.08 1.71
N ARG A 98 -5.61 -14.43 1.73
CA ARG A 98 -5.91 -13.21 0.96
C ARG A 98 -5.32 -11.95 1.58
N ILE A 99 -4.46 -11.25 0.85
CA ILE A 99 -3.77 -10.03 1.28
C ILE A 99 -4.05 -8.93 0.25
N LEU A 100 -4.59 -7.79 0.70
CA LEU A 100 -4.83 -6.61 -0.13
C LEU A 100 -3.92 -5.48 0.34
N VAL A 101 -3.15 -4.88 -0.55
CA VAL A 101 -2.24 -3.78 -0.22
C VAL A 101 -2.47 -2.65 -1.22
N ASN A 102 -2.67 -1.44 -0.73
CA ASN A 102 -2.81 -0.25 -1.56
C ASN A 102 -1.78 0.83 -1.22
N PHE A 103 -1.34 1.52 -2.26
CA PHE A 103 -0.29 2.53 -2.25
C PHE A 103 -0.77 3.77 -3.02
N GLY A 104 -0.13 4.91 -2.80
CA GLY A 104 -0.41 6.15 -3.53
C GLY A 104 -1.84 6.65 -3.32
N GLN A 105 -2.38 6.52 -2.10
CA GLN A 105 -3.68 7.09 -1.75
C GLN A 105 -3.59 8.61 -1.64
N HIS A 106 -2.56 9.14 -0.98
CA HIS A 106 -2.25 10.57 -1.06
C HIS A 106 -1.29 10.85 -2.20
N ALA A 107 -1.60 11.90 -2.96
CA ALA A 107 -0.94 12.15 -4.22
C ALA A 107 0.52 12.56 -4.06
N ARG A 108 0.94 13.29 -3.02
CA ARG A 108 2.34 13.71 -2.85
C ARG A 108 3.29 12.60 -2.35
N GLU A 109 2.77 11.44 -1.97
CA GLU A 109 3.52 10.35 -1.34
C GLU A 109 4.07 9.38 -2.42
N LEU A 110 5.00 9.85 -3.27
CA LEU A 110 5.56 9.09 -4.40
C LEU A 110 6.26 7.79 -3.96
N VAL A 111 6.97 7.84 -2.83
CA VAL A 111 7.73 6.70 -2.29
C VAL A 111 6.88 5.45 -2.06
N THR A 112 5.58 5.61 -1.78
CA THR A 112 4.66 4.48 -1.57
C THR A 112 4.52 3.63 -2.84
N SER A 113 4.39 4.27 -4.02
CA SER A 113 4.30 3.57 -5.30
C SER A 113 5.60 2.84 -5.67
N GLU A 114 6.76 3.36 -5.25
CA GLU A 114 8.06 2.68 -5.42
C GLU A 114 8.18 1.43 -4.54
N ILE A 115 7.64 1.47 -3.32
CA ILE A 115 7.53 0.27 -2.47
C ILE A 115 6.61 -0.76 -3.11
N ALA A 116 5.51 -0.34 -3.75
CA ALA A 116 4.64 -1.26 -4.49
C ALA A 116 5.40 -1.98 -5.61
N LEU A 117 6.25 -1.26 -6.34
CA LEU A 117 7.10 -1.82 -7.39
C LEU A 117 8.14 -2.79 -6.81
N GLY A 118 8.79 -2.44 -5.70
CA GLY A 118 9.70 -3.32 -4.97
C GLY A 118 9.02 -4.62 -4.52
N LEU A 119 7.83 -4.53 -3.92
CA LEU A 119 7.02 -5.68 -3.52
C LEU A 119 6.67 -6.57 -4.73
N LEU A 120 6.20 -5.98 -5.82
CA LEU A 120 5.86 -6.73 -7.03
C LEU A 120 7.08 -7.44 -7.65
N ARG A 121 8.26 -6.81 -7.65
CA ARG A 121 9.51 -7.46 -8.11
C ARG A 121 9.84 -8.69 -7.28
N VAL A 122 9.71 -8.60 -5.95
CA VAL A 122 9.96 -9.76 -5.07
C VAL A 122 8.92 -10.85 -5.27
N LEU A 123 7.64 -10.49 -5.37
CA LEU A 123 6.56 -11.46 -5.59
C LEU A 123 6.61 -12.12 -6.98
N ALA A 124 7.20 -11.43 -7.98
CA ALA A 124 7.38 -11.93 -9.33
C ALA A 124 8.54 -12.93 -9.46
N ASP A 125 9.50 -12.96 -8.53
CA ASP A 125 10.51 -14.01 -8.51
C ASP A 125 10.97 -14.28 -7.06
N PRO A 126 10.10 -14.88 -6.23
CA PRO A 126 10.42 -15.08 -4.82
C PRO A 126 11.65 -15.97 -4.63
N ALA A 127 11.92 -16.89 -5.55
CA ALA A 127 13.08 -17.77 -5.47
C ALA A 127 14.42 -17.02 -5.46
N ARG A 128 14.48 -15.92 -6.22
CA ARG A 128 15.69 -15.12 -6.43
C ARG A 128 15.66 -13.87 -5.57
N GLU A 129 14.61 -13.07 -5.70
CA GLU A 129 14.56 -11.71 -5.16
C GLU A 129 14.31 -11.70 -3.65
N LEU A 130 13.45 -12.60 -3.15
CA LEU A 130 13.19 -12.70 -1.72
C LEU A 130 14.45 -13.11 -0.97
N LEU A 131 15.19 -14.09 -1.50
CA LEU A 131 16.43 -14.56 -0.89
C LEU A 131 17.42 -13.42 -0.72
N THR A 132 17.70 -12.66 -1.79
CA THR A 132 18.61 -11.51 -1.75
C THR A 132 18.12 -10.45 -0.77
N LEU A 133 16.81 -10.17 -0.74
CA LEU A 133 16.23 -9.21 0.18
C LEU A 133 16.39 -9.66 1.65
N LEU A 134 16.00 -10.90 1.97
CA LEU A 134 16.04 -11.43 3.33
C LEU A 134 17.47 -11.55 3.86
N GLU A 135 18.44 -11.95 3.03
CA GLU A 135 19.86 -11.99 3.41
C GLU A 135 20.41 -10.59 3.71
N ARG A 136 20.19 -9.64 2.80
CA ARG A 136 20.64 -8.25 2.94
C ARG A 136 20.04 -7.58 4.17
N ARG A 137 18.78 -7.90 4.51
CA ARG A 137 18.06 -7.32 5.64
C ARG A 137 18.12 -8.14 6.92
N ARG A 138 18.64 -9.36 6.86
CA ARG A 138 18.68 -10.34 7.98
C ARG A 138 17.29 -10.57 8.58
N VAL A 139 16.30 -10.77 7.72
CA VAL A 139 14.88 -10.97 8.08
C VAL A 139 14.49 -12.41 7.77
N GLY A 140 13.98 -13.13 8.78
CA GLY A 140 13.48 -14.49 8.64
C GLY A 140 14.37 -15.49 7.87
N SER A 141 13.73 -16.52 7.31
CA SER A 141 14.38 -17.56 6.51
C SER A 141 13.63 -17.75 5.18
N PRO A 142 14.33 -17.91 4.05
CA PRO A 142 13.71 -18.06 2.73
C PRO A 142 12.75 -19.26 2.64
N ILE A 143 13.10 -20.41 3.22
CA ILE A 143 12.34 -21.65 2.98
C ILE A 143 10.91 -21.59 3.54
N PRO A 144 10.69 -21.30 4.84
CA PRO A 144 9.33 -21.20 5.35
C PRO A 144 8.55 -20.03 4.73
N MET A 145 9.25 -18.98 4.29
CA MET A 145 8.62 -17.86 3.60
C MET A 145 8.06 -18.26 2.23
N LEU A 146 8.82 -19.02 1.44
CA LEU A 146 8.36 -19.52 0.14
C LEU A 146 7.12 -20.42 0.29
N GLU A 147 7.06 -21.24 1.35
CA GLU A 147 5.88 -22.07 1.63
C GLU A 147 4.64 -21.23 2.01
N LEU A 148 4.83 -20.17 2.82
CA LEU A 148 3.75 -19.23 3.14
C LEU A 148 3.28 -18.48 1.90
N LEU A 149 4.19 -18.03 1.05
CA LEU A 149 3.88 -17.32 -0.19
C LEU A 149 3.08 -18.19 -1.16
N ALA A 150 3.44 -19.47 -1.29
CA ALA A 150 2.69 -20.42 -2.12
C ALA A 150 1.24 -20.64 -1.66
N LYS A 151 0.91 -20.27 -0.41
CA LYS A 151 -0.43 -20.34 0.19
C LYS A 151 -1.15 -18.98 0.26
N SER A 152 -0.64 -17.98 -0.43
CA SER A 152 -1.18 -16.63 -0.41
C SER A 152 -1.63 -16.17 -1.80
N VAL A 153 -2.58 -15.23 -1.80
CA VAL A 153 -2.91 -14.41 -2.96
C VAL A 153 -2.83 -12.95 -2.54
N TRP A 154 -2.10 -12.19 -3.32
CA TRP A 154 -1.86 -10.76 -3.11
C TRP A 154 -2.63 -9.98 -4.16
N LYS A 155 -3.40 -9.00 -3.72
CA LYS A 155 -3.92 -7.93 -4.57
C LYS A 155 -3.17 -6.67 -4.22
N VAL A 156 -2.36 -6.19 -5.15
CA VAL A 156 -1.55 -4.99 -5.00
C VAL A 156 -2.14 -3.88 -5.85
N ILE A 157 -2.41 -2.73 -5.24
CA ILE A 157 -2.83 -1.50 -5.89
C ILE A 157 -1.63 -0.53 -5.83
N PRO A 158 -0.79 -0.44 -6.88
CA PRO A 158 0.43 0.39 -6.87
C PRO A 158 0.15 1.89 -6.80
N LEU A 159 -1.03 2.32 -7.25
CA LEU A 159 -1.46 3.71 -7.28
C LEU A 159 -2.99 3.80 -7.22
N GLU A 160 -3.53 4.15 -6.06
CA GLU A 160 -4.96 4.38 -5.86
C GLU A 160 -5.42 5.72 -6.49
N ASN A 161 -4.77 6.81 -6.10
CA ASN A 161 -5.18 8.16 -6.46
C ASN A 161 -4.46 8.66 -7.73
N SER A 162 -4.73 8.00 -8.86
CA SER A 162 -4.14 8.35 -10.16
C SER A 162 -4.44 9.78 -10.61
N ARG A 163 -5.61 10.31 -10.24
CA ARG A 163 -6.02 11.68 -10.56
C ARG A 163 -5.28 12.73 -9.75
N GLY A 164 -5.06 12.50 -8.46
CA GLY A 164 -4.20 13.35 -7.64
C GLY A 164 -2.73 13.26 -8.06
N ARG A 165 -2.24 12.05 -8.39
CA ARG A 165 -0.88 11.86 -8.94
C ARG A 165 -0.64 12.73 -10.18
N ALA A 166 -1.59 12.79 -11.10
CA ALA A 166 -1.49 13.67 -12.28
C ALA A 166 -1.38 15.16 -11.92
N VAL A 167 -2.01 15.60 -10.83
CA VAL A 167 -1.89 16.99 -10.33
C VAL A 167 -0.49 17.27 -9.77
N VAL A 168 0.09 16.30 -9.05
CA VAL A 168 1.47 16.38 -8.54
C VAL A 168 2.48 16.42 -9.67
N GLU A 169 2.35 15.54 -10.67
CA GLU A 169 3.22 15.50 -11.85
C GLU A 169 3.11 16.76 -12.72
N ALA A 170 1.96 17.42 -12.72
CA ALA A 170 1.75 18.71 -13.38
C ALA A 170 2.36 19.92 -12.64
N GLY A 171 3.03 19.72 -11.51
CA GLY A 171 3.78 20.76 -10.80
C GLY A 171 3.22 21.17 -9.44
N ARG A 172 2.07 20.63 -9.02
CA ARG A 172 1.51 20.90 -7.68
C ARG A 172 2.01 19.86 -6.67
N PHE A 173 3.31 19.90 -6.37
CA PHE A 173 4.02 18.84 -5.65
C PHE A 173 3.50 18.55 -4.22
N CYS A 174 2.82 19.51 -3.59
CA CYS A 174 2.22 19.34 -2.27
C CYS A 174 0.80 18.81 -2.27
N GLU A 175 0.18 18.60 -3.44
CA GLU A 175 -1.19 18.12 -3.47
C GLU A 175 -1.28 16.74 -2.83
N ARG A 176 -2.05 16.65 -1.75
CA ARG A 176 -2.35 15.41 -1.04
C ARG A 176 -3.58 14.72 -1.63
N ARG A 177 -4.56 15.51 -2.05
CA ARG A 177 -5.92 15.09 -2.35
C ARG A 177 -6.05 14.55 -3.76
N ASN A 178 -7.24 14.11 -4.15
CA ASN A 178 -7.50 13.68 -5.53
C ASN A 178 -7.69 14.85 -6.50
N GLY A 179 -8.03 14.55 -7.76
CA GLY A 179 -8.25 15.55 -8.81
C GLY A 179 -9.41 16.51 -8.56
N ARG A 180 -10.25 16.29 -7.54
CA ARG A 180 -11.33 17.19 -7.09
C ARG A 180 -11.04 17.89 -5.78
N GLY A 181 -9.83 17.73 -5.24
CA GLY A 181 -9.45 18.32 -3.96
C GLY A 181 -10.11 17.66 -2.76
N VAL A 182 -10.45 16.37 -2.84
CA VAL A 182 -10.96 15.57 -1.73
C VAL A 182 -9.87 14.65 -1.18
N ASP A 183 -9.70 14.61 0.14
CA ASP A 183 -8.86 13.61 0.80
C ASP A 183 -9.57 12.25 0.76
N THR A 184 -9.00 11.34 -0.04
CA THR A 184 -9.53 9.99 -0.23
C THR A 184 -9.48 9.14 1.06
N ASN A 185 -8.63 9.51 2.03
CA ASN A 185 -8.56 8.89 3.35
C ASN A 185 -9.34 9.67 4.44
N ARG A 186 -10.23 10.57 4.02
CA ARG A 186 -11.31 11.14 4.86
C ARG A 186 -12.69 10.85 4.29
N ASN A 187 -12.76 10.14 3.14
CA ASN A 187 -13.98 9.91 2.38
C ASN A 187 -14.73 8.62 2.75
N TRP A 188 -14.37 7.92 3.84
CA TRP A 188 -14.97 6.64 4.23
C TRP A 188 -16.09 6.79 5.25
N GLY A 189 -16.99 5.82 5.32
CA GLY A 189 -18.26 5.94 6.07
C GLY A 189 -18.20 5.83 7.60
N VAL A 190 -17.02 5.78 8.23
CA VAL A 190 -16.89 5.72 9.71
C VAL A 190 -16.62 7.11 10.27
N ASP A 191 -17.53 7.62 11.10
CA ASP A 191 -17.47 8.99 11.68
C ASP A 191 -17.29 10.09 10.60
N TRP A 192 -17.76 9.83 9.37
CA TRP A 192 -17.52 10.70 8.22
C TRP A 192 -17.98 12.13 8.46
N GLY A 193 -17.16 13.09 8.04
CA GLY A 193 -17.49 14.52 8.07
C GLY A 193 -17.30 15.18 9.44
N LYS A 194 -16.97 14.42 10.48
CA LYS A 194 -16.51 14.97 11.76
C LYS A 194 -15.14 15.63 11.60
N LYS A 195 -14.98 16.77 12.26
CA LYS A 195 -13.79 17.61 12.19
C LYS A 195 -13.23 17.80 13.59
N GLU A 196 -11.95 17.51 13.76
CA GLU A 196 -11.23 17.82 14.98
C GLU A 196 -10.84 19.32 15.03
N PRO A 197 -10.46 19.86 16.20
CA PRO A 197 -10.08 21.27 16.32
C PRO A 197 -8.95 21.72 15.40
N ASP A 198 -8.07 20.80 15.01
CA ASP A 198 -6.92 20.99 14.12
C ASP A 198 -7.22 20.70 12.64
N TYR A 199 -8.48 20.49 12.29
CA TYR A 199 -8.91 20.19 10.91
C TYR A 199 -8.45 21.26 9.91
N ASP A 200 -7.75 20.83 8.85
CA ASP A 200 -7.37 21.68 7.72
C ASP A 200 -8.15 21.29 6.44
N PRO A 201 -9.07 22.14 5.93
CA PRO A 201 -9.80 21.85 4.69
C PRO A 201 -8.92 21.76 3.44
N ASN A 202 -7.69 22.27 3.45
CA ASN A 202 -6.77 22.16 2.32
C ASN A 202 -6.08 20.79 2.25
N GLU A 203 -6.08 20.05 3.35
CA GLU A 203 -5.45 18.74 3.47
C GLU A 203 -6.50 17.63 3.65
N GLU A 204 -7.55 17.89 4.41
CA GLU A 204 -8.46 16.88 4.97
C GLU A 204 -9.91 16.98 4.50
N PHE A 205 -10.20 17.76 3.45
CA PHE A 205 -11.57 17.90 2.96
C PHE A 205 -12.18 16.51 2.64
N PRO A 206 -13.24 16.07 3.36
CA PRO A 206 -13.72 14.69 3.31
C PRO A 206 -14.66 14.39 2.12
N GLY A 207 -14.89 15.37 1.25
CA GLY A 207 -15.89 15.31 0.18
C GLY A 207 -17.27 15.78 0.63
N THR A 208 -18.28 15.59 -0.24
CA THR A 208 -19.66 16.06 0.01
C THR A 208 -20.53 15.05 0.73
N LYS A 209 -20.14 13.77 0.71
CA LYS A 209 -20.72 12.65 1.46
C LYS A 209 -19.69 11.53 1.58
N ALA A 210 -19.90 10.61 2.52
CA ALA A 210 -19.12 9.37 2.55
C ALA A 210 -19.20 8.67 1.20
N PHE A 211 -18.05 8.21 0.71
CA PHE A 211 -17.88 7.58 -0.58
C PHE A 211 -18.36 8.45 -1.76
N SER A 212 -18.17 9.78 -1.68
CA SER A 212 -18.37 10.66 -2.83
C SER A 212 -17.31 10.44 -3.93
N GLU A 213 -16.13 9.95 -3.56
CA GLU A 213 -15.01 9.79 -4.47
C GLU A 213 -14.95 8.40 -5.11
N PRO A 214 -14.72 8.31 -6.43
CA PRO A 214 -14.58 7.01 -7.10
C PRO A 214 -13.35 6.24 -6.62
N GLU A 215 -12.27 6.92 -6.26
CA GLU A 215 -11.05 6.29 -5.71
C GLU A 215 -11.38 5.42 -4.48
N ALA A 216 -12.05 6.01 -3.47
CA ALA A 216 -12.44 5.31 -2.25
C ALA A 216 -13.46 4.19 -2.52
N ASN A 217 -14.44 4.41 -3.40
CA ASN A 217 -15.41 3.39 -3.77
C ASN A 217 -14.76 2.17 -4.44
N LEU A 218 -13.82 2.38 -5.36
CA LEU A 218 -13.16 1.30 -6.08
C LEU A 218 -12.36 0.40 -5.12
N VAL A 219 -11.64 0.98 -4.15
CA VAL A 219 -10.93 0.20 -3.13
C VAL A 219 -11.90 -0.53 -2.21
N ARG A 220 -13.01 0.12 -1.82
CA ARG A 220 -14.07 -0.51 -1.02
C ARG A 220 -14.66 -1.73 -1.73
N GLU A 221 -15.01 -1.60 -3.01
CA GLU A 221 -15.57 -2.70 -3.80
C GLU A 221 -14.57 -3.84 -3.98
N ALA A 222 -13.30 -3.51 -4.26
CA ALA A 222 -12.24 -4.50 -4.33
C ALA A 222 -12.11 -5.30 -3.00
N ALA A 223 -12.15 -4.62 -1.85
CA ALA A 223 -12.08 -5.26 -0.55
C ALA A 223 -13.33 -6.09 -0.22
N VAL A 224 -14.54 -5.60 -0.56
CA VAL A 224 -15.80 -6.34 -0.37
C VAL A 224 -15.79 -7.65 -1.16
N LEU A 225 -15.37 -7.60 -2.43
CA LEU A 225 -15.33 -8.77 -3.31
C LEU A 225 -14.22 -9.74 -2.92
N PHE A 226 -13.06 -9.23 -2.52
CA PHE A 226 -11.89 -10.06 -2.20
C PHE A 226 -11.92 -10.61 -0.77
N GLN A 227 -12.62 -9.95 0.16
CA GLN A 227 -12.67 -10.31 1.58
C GLN A 227 -11.27 -10.59 2.16
N PRO A 228 -10.35 -9.62 2.16
CA PRO A 228 -8.98 -9.87 2.61
C PRO A 228 -8.93 -10.31 4.07
N HIS A 229 -7.95 -11.15 4.42
CA HIS A 229 -7.60 -11.41 5.82
C HIS A 229 -6.69 -10.30 6.36
N ILE A 230 -5.82 -9.80 5.48
CA ILE A 230 -4.87 -8.72 5.79
C ILE A 230 -5.09 -7.62 4.76
N TRP A 231 -5.28 -6.40 5.25
CA TRP A 231 -5.27 -5.18 4.45
C TRP A 231 -4.25 -4.19 4.99
N ILE A 232 -3.46 -3.61 4.09
CA ILE A 232 -2.40 -2.65 4.43
C ILE A 232 -2.50 -1.45 3.49
N ASN A 233 -2.63 -0.26 4.06
CA ASN A 233 -2.58 1.01 3.35
C ASN A 233 -1.26 1.70 3.64
N VAL A 234 -0.53 2.06 2.60
CA VAL A 234 0.84 2.54 2.71
C VAL A 234 0.91 4.02 2.37
N HIS A 235 1.45 4.77 3.32
CA HIS A 235 1.55 6.22 3.35
C HIS A 235 2.98 6.66 3.66
N SER A 236 3.21 7.98 3.64
CA SER A 236 4.41 8.61 4.18
C SER A 236 4.05 9.91 4.91
N GLY A 237 5.04 10.52 5.57
CA GLY A 237 4.92 11.67 6.46
C GLY A 237 5.58 11.43 7.81
N MET A 238 5.78 10.17 8.18
CA MET A 238 6.51 9.70 9.36
C MET A 238 6.93 8.23 9.18
N GLU A 239 7.52 7.63 10.23
CA GLU A 239 7.81 6.19 10.26
C GLU A 239 6.99 5.46 11.33
N ALA A 240 5.96 4.73 10.90
CA ALA A 240 5.03 4.10 11.81
C ALA A 240 4.32 2.86 11.27
N LEU A 241 3.91 2.01 12.21
CA LEU A 241 3.10 0.81 12.00
C LEU A 241 1.82 0.95 12.81
N PHE A 242 0.79 1.49 12.17
CA PHE A 242 -0.50 1.72 12.82
C PHE A 242 -1.47 0.56 12.62
N MET A 243 -2.33 0.43 13.62
CA MET A 243 -3.52 -0.40 13.61
C MET A 243 -4.73 0.46 14.03
N PRO A 244 -5.96 -0.05 13.86
CA PRO A 244 -7.14 0.65 14.32
C PRO A 244 -7.09 1.01 15.81
N PHE A 245 -7.82 2.04 16.25
CA PHE A 245 -8.60 2.96 15.41
C PHE A 245 -7.83 4.24 15.11
N ASP A 246 -8.19 4.92 14.03
CA ASP A 246 -7.69 6.27 13.70
C ASP A 246 -8.58 7.35 14.34
N HIS A 247 -9.90 7.16 14.35
CA HIS A 247 -10.87 8.09 14.95
C HIS A 247 -10.95 8.04 16.48
N LYS A 248 -10.17 7.16 17.13
CA LYS A 248 -10.18 6.97 18.59
C LYS A 248 -8.75 6.80 19.13
N VAL A 249 -8.54 7.32 20.33
CA VAL A 249 -7.29 7.14 21.11
C VAL A 249 -7.07 5.69 21.56
N GLY A 250 -8.13 4.88 21.63
CA GLY A 250 -8.05 3.50 22.09
C GLY A 250 -7.89 2.50 20.96
N ALA A 251 -7.13 1.43 21.21
CA ALA A 251 -7.21 0.22 20.40
C ALA A 251 -8.61 -0.43 20.51
N PRO A 252 -9.02 -1.28 19.57
CA PRO A 252 -10.26 -2.06 19.69
C PRO A 252 -10.34 -2.83 21.02
N GLY A 253 -11.34 -2.49 21.84
CA GLY A 253 -11.60 -3.12 23.14
C GLY A 253 -12.64 -4.26 23.08
N GLY A 254 -13.08 -4.72 24.25
CA GLY A 254 -14.11 -5.75 24.38
C GLY A 254 -13.73 -7.07 23.68
N GLY A 255 -14.65 -7.64 22.91
CA GLY A 255 -14.42 -8.88 22.16
C GLY A 255 -13.29 -8.80 21.12
N GLY A 256 -12.85 -7.60 20.73
CA GLY A 256 -11.73 -7.37 19.82
C GLY A 256 -10.36 -7.26 20.49
N ALA A 257 -10.30 -7.15 21.82
CA ALA A 257 -9.06 -6.80 22.55
C ALA A 257 -7.93 -7.82 22.35
N ALA A 258 -8.26 -9.11 22.35
CA ALA A 258 -7.26 -10.16 22.17
C ALA A 258 -6.64 -10.13 20.75
N ALA A 259 -7.48 -9.99 19.71
CA ALA A 259 -7.02 -9.85 18.34
C ALA A 259 -6.19 -8.56 18.16
N SER A 260 -6.63 -7.46 18.77
CA SER A 260 -5.90 -6.19 18.80
C SER A 260 -4.51 -6.34 19.44
N ASN A 261 -4.41 -7.02 20.59
CA ASN A 261 -3.13 -7.29 21.25
C ASN A 261 -2.21 -8.18 20.39
N ALA A 262 -2.77 -9.17 19.68
CA ALA A 262 -2.02 -10.00 18.75
C ALA A 262 -1.49 -9.18 17.55
N THR A 263 -2.29 -8.26 17.01
CA THR A 263 -1.86 -7.33 15.96
C THR A 263 -0.74 -6.42 16.48
N LEU A 264 -0.88 -5.85 17.68
CA LEU A 264 0.14 -5.01 18.30
C LEU A 264 1.47 -5.76 18.49
N ALA A 265 1.43 -7.00 19.01
CA ALA A 265 2.61 -7.83 19.20
C ALA A 265 3.29 -8.18 17.86
N MET A 266 2.48 -8.45 16.83
CA MET A 266 2.98 -8.67 15.47
C MET A 266 3.72 -7.45 14.93
N LEU A 267 3.13 -6.25 15.02
CA LEU A 267 3.76 -5.00 14.55
C LEU A 267 5.01 -4.64 15.36
N ALA A 268 4.99 -4.79 16.68
CA ALA A 268 6.17 -4.57 17.52
C ALA A 268 7.32 -5.53 17.14
N GLY A 269 6.98 -6.78 16.80
CA GLY A 269 7.93 -7.74 16.28
C GLY A 269 8.53 -7.33 14.94
N VAL A 270 7.73 -6.82 13.99
CA VAL A 270 8.21 -6.29 12.71
C VAL A 270 9.13 -5.09 12.93
N ASN A 271 8.73 -4.15 13.79
CA ASN A 271 9.52 -2.97 14.12
C ASN A 271 10.90 -3.33 14.67
N LYS A 272 10.94 -4.28 15.61
CA LYS A 272 12.20 -4.76 16.18
C LYS A 272 13.11 -5.42 15.14
N GLU A 273 12.55 -6.29 14.30
CA GLU A 273 13.34 -7.08 13.34
C GLU A 273 13.85 -6.25 12.16
N VAL A 274 12.99 -5.41 11.58
CA VAL A 274 13.30 -4.72 10.31
C VAL A 274 13.84 -3.31 10.51
N PHE A 275 13.34 -2.62 11.54
CA PHE A 275 13.55 -1.19 11.75
C PHE A 275 14.33 -0.88 13.04
N GLY A 276 14.80 -1.90 13.77
CA GLY A 276 15.53 -1.70 15.02
C GLY A 276 14.74 -0.98 16.11
N GLY A 277 13.40 -1.00 16.04
CA GLY A 277 12.53 -0.36 17.02
C GLY A 277 12.27 1.13 16.80
N ARG A 278 12.74 1.72 15.69
CA ARG A 278 12.63 3.16 15.43
C ARG A 278 11.22 3.65 15.03
N CYS A 279 10.36 2.77 14.52
CA CYS A 279 9.02 3.18 14.11
C CYS A 279 8.10 3.36 15.32
N VAL A 280 7.16 4.30 15.22
CA VAL A 280 6.02 4.37 16.14
C VAL A 280 5.09 3.18 15.89
N VAL A 281 4.58 2.54 16.94
CA VAL A 281 3.68 1.37 16.81
C VAL A 281 2.46 1.54 17.71
N GLY A 282 1.26 1.32 17.17
CA GLY A 282 0.03 1.32 17.97
C GLY A 282 -1.22 1.78 17.23
N PRO A 283 -2.31 2.08 17.97
CA PRO A 283 -3.54 2.64 17.39
C PRO A 283 -3.28 4.00 16.75
N GLY A 284 -3.75 4.22 15.51
CA GLY A 284 -3.50 5.46 14.76
C GLY A 284 -3.86 6.73 15.55
N GLY A 285 -5.08 6.79 16.10
CA GLY A 285 -5.57 7.94 16.86
C GLY A 285 -4.87 8.20 18.20
N LYS A 286 -4.05 7.25 18.68
CA LYS A 286 -3.17 7.44 19.84
C LYS A 286 -1.75 7.82 19.44
N SER A 287 -1.25 7.14 18.42
CA SER A 287 0.17 7.11 18.09
C SER A 287 0.59 8.28 17.22
N VAL A 288 -0.32 8.86 16.44
CA VAL A 288 -0.04 10.05 15.60
C VAL A 288 -0.20 11.36 16.37
N GLY A 289 -0.98 11.37 17.45
CA GLY A 289 -1.24 12.56 18.28
C GLY A 289 -2.45 13.40 17.84
N TYR A 290 -3.13 13.03 16.76
CA TYR A 290 -4.44 13.57 16.34
C TYR A 290 -5.40 12.45 15.94
N LEU A 291 -6.70 12.77 15.86
CA LEU A 291 -7.74 11.81 15.44
C LEU A 291 -8.12 12.05 13.99
N ALA A 292 -8.15 10.97 13.21
CA ALA A 292 -8.59 11.04 11.81
C ALA A 292 -9.93 10.33 11.64
N HIS A 293 -10.90 11.02 11.05
CA HIS A 293 -12.25 10.51 10.79
C HIS A 293 -12.44 10.15 9.32
N GLY A 294 -13.35 9.21 9.04
CA GLY A 294 -13.62 8.80 7.67
C GLY A 294 -12.42 8.11 6.99
N THR A 295 -11.62 7.37 7.74
CA THR A 295 -10.44 6.67 7.21
C THR A 295 -10.76 5.29 6.65
N ALA A 296 -9.93 4.84 5.71
CA ALA A 296 -10.01 3.50 5.15
C ALA A 296 -9.81 2.42 6.23
N THR A 297 -8.84 2.62 7.13
CA THR A 297 -8.47 1.66 8.19
C THR A 297 -9.63 1.38 9.14
N ASP A 298 -10.33 2.42 9.57
CA ASP A 298 -11.48 2.27 10.46
C ASP A 298 -12.66 1.59 9.77
N TYR A 299 -12.85 1.82 8.47
CA TYR A 299 -13.87 1.12 7.70
C TYR A 299 -13.51 -0.36 7.45
N MET A 300 -12.27 -0.65 7.06
CA MET A 300 -11.78 -2.02 6.83
C MET A 300 -11.92 -2.88 8.09
N HIS A 301 -11.54 -2.33 9.25
CA HIS A 301 -11.68 -3.02 10.52
C HIS A 301 -13.12 -3.02 11.06
N GLY A 302 -13.74 -1.84 11.13
CA GLY A 302 -15.02 -1.63 11.81
C GLY A 302 -16.22 -2.18 11.05
N ILE A 303 -16.22 -2.04 9.71
CA ILE A 303 -17.35 -2.42 8.85
C ILE A 303 -17.07 -3.74 8.13
N LEU A 304 -15.95 -3.85 7.42
CA LEU A 304 -15.63 -5.07 6.65
C LEU A 304 -15.09 -6.22 7.52
N LYS A 305 -14.76 -5.94 8.79
CA LYS A 305 -14.23 -6.92 9.74
C LYS A 305 -12.98 -7.62 9.23
N VAL A 306 -12.13 -6.91 8.47
CA VAL A 306 -10.84 -7.43 8.02
C VAL A 306 -9.98 -7.72 9.26
N PRO A 307 -9.55 -8.98 9.49
CA PRO A 307 -8.89 -9.42 10.71
C PRO A 307 -7.65 -8.59 11.09
N VAL A 308 -6.84 -8.21 10.12
CA VAL A 308 -5.70 -7.30 10.28
C VAL A 308 -5.83 -6.18 9.27
N SER A 309 -6.16 -4.98 9.75
CA SER A 309 -6.22 -3.75 8.95
C SER A 309 -5.12 -2.82 9.46
N LEU A 310 -4.26 -2.31 8.57
CA LEU A 310 -3.05 -1.58 8.96
C LEU A 310 -2.88 -0.32 8.11
N THR A 311 -2.36 0.74 8.75
CA THR A 311 -1.79 1.91 8.07
C THR A 311 -0.29 1.91 8.32
N TRP A 312 0.52 1.93 7.28
CA TRP A 312 1.98 2.03 7.40
C TRP A 312 2.44 3.40 6.91
N GLU A 313 3.19 4.10 7.73
CA GLU A 313 3.87 5.35 7.37
C GLU A 313 5.35 5.03 7.16
N VAL A 314 5.84 5.25 5.93
CA VAL A 314 7.10 4.60 5.50
C VAL A 314 8.32 5.51 5.49
N PHE A 315 8.13 6.81 5.62
CA PHE A 315 9.19 7.80 5.55
C PHE A 315 8.67 9.13 6.07
N GLY A 316 9.47 9.88 6.83
CA GLY A 316 9.21 11.27 7.15
C GLY A 316 10.52 12.02 7.42
N ASP A 317 10.74 13.15 6.74
CA ASP A 317 11.85 14.04 7.04
C ASP A 317 11.39 15.17 7.97
N GLU A 318 11.56 14.98 9.28
CA GLU A 318 11.23 15.98 10.31
C GLU A 318 12.08 17.25 10.23
N SER A 319 13.20 17.22 9.50
CA SER A 319 14.07 18.39 9.29
C SER A 319 13.67 19.23 8.07
N ALA A 320 12.70 18.76 7.27
CA ALA A 320 12.15 19.54 6.16
C ALA A 320 11.33 20.72 6.69
N ALA A 321 11.37 21.85 5.99
CA ALA A 321 10.45 22.94 6.26
C ALA A 321 9.02 22.50 5.93
N TYR A 322 8.02 23.03 6.64
CA TYR A 322 6.62 22.70 6.41
C TYR A 322 6.19 22.95 4.94
N GLU A 323 6.74 24.00 4.33
CA GLU A 323 6.50 24.33 2.91
C GLU A 323 7.13 23.32 1.94
N ASP A 324 8.20 22.62 2.35
CA ASP A 324 8.88 21.60 1.54
C ASP A 324 8.24 20.21 1.74
N CYS A 325 6.96 20.16 1.43
CA CYS A 325 6.13 18.96 1.49
C CYS A 325 6.75 17.77 0.71
N TYR A 326 7.43 18.01 -0.40
CA TYR A 326 7.93 16.91 -1.20
C TYR A 326 9.01 16.16 -0.43
N ARG A 327 9.98 16.90 0.11
CA ARG A 327 11.07 16.36 0.92
C ARG A 327 10.56 15.71 2.21
N MET A 328 9.54 16.29 2.83
CA MET A 328 8.94 15.72 4.05
C MET A 328 8.40 14.30 3.81
N PHE A 329 7.80 14.06 2.64
CA PHE A 329 7.10 12.80 2.34
C PHE A 329 7.91 11.83 1.44
N ASN A 330 9.05 12.25 0.89
CA ASN A 330 9.83 11.46 -0.06
C ASN A 330 11.35 11.61 0.13
N PRO A 331 12.12 10.51 0.15
CA PRO A 331 13.58 10.58 0.05
C PRO A 331 14.04 11.35 -1.19
N THR A 332 15.04 12.22 -1.03
CA THR A 332 15.56 13.07 -2.11
C THR A 332 16.85 12.54 -2.73
N THR A 333 17.37 11.42 -2.23
CA THR A 333 18.57 10.75 -2.77
C THR A 333 18.25 9.32 -3.19
N ARG A 334 19.08 8.78 -4.11
CA ARG A 334 18.95 7.40 -4.58
C ARG A 334 19.12 6.40 -3.44
N GLU A 335 20.14 6.59 -2.62
CA GLU A 335 20.44 5.73 -1.48
C GLU A 335 19.31 5.77 -0.45
N GLY A 336 18.71 6.94 -0.23
CA GLY A 336 17.56 7.10 0.66
C GLY A 336 16.32 6.37 0.15
N LEU A 337 16.01 6.51 -1.14
CA LEU A 337 14.87 5.82 -1.74
C LEU A 337 15.07 4.29 -1.71
N GLU A 338 16.24 3.81 -2.12
CA GLU A 338 16.56 2.38 -2.12
C GLU A 338 16.50 1.80 -0.69
N ALA A 339 17.02 2.52 0.31
CA ALA A 339 16.93 2.10 1.71
C ALA A 339 15.48 2.00 2.20
N VAL A 340 14.62 2.96 1.86
CA VAL A 340 13.19 2.92 2.21
C VAL A 340 12.49 1.77 1.51
N VAL A 341 12.64 1.65 0.19
CA VAL A 341 12.03 0.57 -0.61
C VAL A 341 12.45 -0.80 -0.09
N ASP A 342 13.75 -1.02 0.15
CA ASP A 342 14.24 -2.30 0.67
C ASP A 342 13.70 -2.61 2.07
N SER A 343 13.70 -1.62 2.98
CA SER A 343 13.25 -1.82 4.37
C SER A 343 11.78 -2.20 4.41
N TRP A 344 10.95 -1.42 3.73
CA TRP A 344 9.51 -1.58 3.78
C TRP A 344 9.01 -2.73 2.92
N THR A 345 9.73 -3.08 1.85
CA THR A 345 9.48 -4.35 1.14
C THR A 345 9.76 -5.54 2.04
N ALA A 346 10.88 -5.54 2.81
CA ALA A 346 11.19 -6.60 3.76
C ALA A 346 10.16 -6.70 4.91
N ALA A 347 9.56 -5.57 5.31
CA ALA A 347 8.53 -5.53 6.34
C ALA A 347 7.29 -6.35 6.00
N PHE A 348 6.87 -6.44 4.73
CA PHE A 348 5.76 -7.30 4.32
C PHE A 348 6.04 -8.79 4.61
N PHE A 349 7.27 -9.23 4.39
CA PHE A 349 7.66 -10.62 4.66
C PHE A 349 7.89 -10.86 6.15
N ALA A 350 8.47 -9.90 6.87
CA ALA A 350 8.54 -9.95 8.33
C ALA A 350 7.14 -10.06 8.96
N LEU A 351 6.16 -9.32 8.44
CA LEU A 351 4.75 -9.43 8.83
C LEU A 351 4.20 -10.81 8.48
N LEU A 352 4.39 -11.29 7.25
CA LEU A 352 3.90 -12.60 6.79
C LEU A 352 4.38 -13.75 7.68
N SER A 353 5.64 -13.71 8.12
CA SER A 353 6.20 -14.72 9.04
C SER A 353 5.51 -14.75 10.42
N ARG A 354 4.76 -13.72 10.79
CA ARG A 354 4.05 -13.63 12.07
C ARG A 354 2.57 -13.98 11.97
N VAL A 355 2.03 -14.04 10.75
CA VAL A 355 0.64 -14.40 10.48
C VAL A 355 0.25 -15.75 11.11
N PRO A 356 1.10 -16.80 11.10
CA PRO A 356 0.75 -18.09 11.71
C PRO A 356 0.41 -18.06 13.20
N ASP A 357 0.95 -17.08 13.95
CA ASP A 357 0.71 -16.95 15.39
C ASP A 357 -0.49 -16.03 15.70
N HIS A 358 -0.98 -15.29 14.70
CA HIS A 358 -2.00 -14.29 14.91
C HIS A 358 -3.36 -14.95 15.12
N MET A 359 -3.97 -14.74 16.30
CA MET A 359 -5.22 -15.42 16.67
C MET A 359 -6.43 -15.12 15.78
N GLY A 360 -6.42 -13.97 15.10
CA GLY A 360 -7.45 -13.61 14.12
C GLY A 360 -7.28 -14.24 12.74
N MET A 361 -6.21 -15.02 12.51
CA MET A 361 -5.91 -15.59 11.20
C MET A 361 -6.36 -17.06 11.10
N PRO A 362 -6.94 -17.48 9.95
CA PRO A 362 -7.34 -18.86 9.77
C PRO A 362 -6.12 -19.80 9.77
N ARG A 363 -6.07 -20.71 10.74
CA ARG A 363 -4.97 -21.69 10.87
C ARG A 363 -4.92 -22.72 9.75
N GLN A 364 -5.98 -22.84 8.96
CA GLN A 364 -6.10 -23.85 7.89
C GLN A 364 -5.12 -23.64 6.72
N PHE A 365 -4.51 -22.46 6.58
CA PHE A 365 -3.63 -22.16 5.45
C PHE A 365 -2.21 -22.73 5.59
N TRP A 366 -1.78 -23.08 6.81
CA TRP A 366 -0.45 -23.63 7.09
C TRP A 366 -0.53 -24.89 7.96
N SER A 367 0.43 -25.80 7.75
CA SER A 367 0.57 -26.96 8.63
C SER A 367 1.12 -26.55 10.00
N PRO A 368 0.83 -27.31 11.07
CA PRO A 368 1.48 -27.11 12.37
C PRO A 368 3.01 -27.13 12.27
N GLN A 369 3.55 -27.96 11.37
CA GLN A 369 4.99 -28.06 11.12
C GLN A 369 5.54 -26.77 10.51
N LEU A 370 4.87 -26.20 9.50
CA LEU A 370 5.27 -24.93 8.90
C LEU A 370 5.22 -23.79 9.93
N ALA A 371 4.14 -23.70 10.71
CA ALA A 371 4.03 -22.70 11.78
C ALA A 371 5.18 -22.82 12.80
N ALA A 372 5.51 -24.04 13.23
CA ALA A 372 6.61 -24.29 14.15
C ALA A 372 7.99 -23.93 13.53
N GLN A 373 8.19 -24.22 12.25
CA GLN A 373 9.42 -23.84 11.53
C GLN A 373 9.58 -22.32 11.45
N VAL A 374 8.51 -21.60 11.09
CA VAL A 374 8.50 -20.13 11.03
C VAL A 374 8.76 -19.53 12.42
N ALA A 375 8.20 -20.08 13.48
CA ALA A 375 8.49 -19.67 14.86
C ALA A 375 9.95 -19.92 15.26
N ALA A 376 10.50 -21.09 14.93
CA ALA A 376 11.88 -21.44 15.25
C ALA A 376 12.90 -20.53 14.55
N VAL A 377 12.66 -20.16 13.28
CA VAL A 377 13.49 -19.21 12.54
C VAL A 377 13.51 -17.86 13.26
N ARG A 378 12.35 -17.30 13.57
CA ARG A 378 12.24 -16.01 14.27
C ARG A 378 12.96 -16.02 15.63
N ALA A 379 12.89 -17.12 16.37
CA ALA A 379 13.59 -17.25 17.65
C ALA A 379 15.13 -17.28 17.50
N ARG A 380 15.64 -17.88 16.42
CA ARG A 380 17.09 -17.96 16.14
C ARG A 380 17.68 -16.60 15.74
N ASP A 381 16.96 -15.80 14.96
CA ASP A 381 17.43 -14.48 14.54
C ASP A 381 17.53 -13.51 15.73
N VAL A 382 16.64 -13.63 16.73
CA VAL A 382 16.74 -12.92 18.00
C VAL A 382 18.00 -13.30 18.79
N SER A 383 18.46 -14.56 18.70
CA SER A 383 19.66 -15.05 19.41
C SER A 383 20.98 -14.63 18.76
N LYS A 384 21.00 -14.40 17.44
CA LYS A 384 22.18 -13.91 16.70
C LYS A 384 22.35 -12.39 16.77
N ALA A 385 21.29 -11.66 17.08
CA ALA A 385 21.34 -10.21 17.31
C ALA A 385 21.92 -9.81 18.69
N ALA A 386 22.26 -10.78 19.56
CA ALA A 386 23.02 -10.52 20.77
C ALA A 386 24.51 -10.28 20.42
N PRO A 387 25.17 -9.24 20.94
CA PRO A 387 26.55 -8.93 20.56
C PRO A 387 27.49 -10.01 21.10
N GLY A 388 28.16 -10.77 20.23
CA GLY A 388 29.29 -11.61 20.65
C GLY A 388 29.56 -12.95 19.95
N ARG A 389 28.86 -13.38 18.89
CA ARG A 389 29.19 -14.64 18.21
C ARG A 389 29.35 -14.50 16.69
N LYS A 390 30.58 -14.70 16.22
CA LYS A 390 30.87 -15.07 14.82
C LYS A 390 30.35 -16.50 14.59
N GLY A 391 29.33 -16.66 13.76
CA GLY A 391 28.80 -17.96 13.33
C GLY A 391 29.15 -18.19 11.85
N GLY A 392 29.71 -19.36 11.55
CA GLY A 392 30.40 -19.69 10.30
C GLY A 392 29.53 -19.85 9.04
N ASP A 393 30.19 -19.65 7.91
CA ASP A 393 29.61 -19.42 6.57
C ASP A 393 29.05 -20.69 5.88
N GLY A 394 29.07 -21.86 6.53
CA GLY A 394 28.68 -23.15 5.90
C GLY A 394 27.19 -23.52 5.95
N GLU A 395 26.42 -22.98 6.90
CA GLU A 395 24.98 -23.31 7.03
C GLU A 395 24.09 -22.55 6.03
N GLY A 396 24.53 -21.37 5.58
CA GLY A 396 23.79 -20.55 4.62
C GLY A 396 23.70 -21.18 3.24
N GLU A 397 24.78 -21.81 2.77
CA GLU A 397 24.88 -22.37 1.42
C GLU A 397 24.02 -23.64 1.24
N ALA A 398 23.87 -24.45 2.30
CA ALA A 398 22.97 -25.61 2.29
C ALA A 398 21.48 -25.19 2.31
N ALA A 399 21.14 -24.18 3.10
CA ALA A 399 19.79 -23.58 3.08
C ALA A 399 19.50 -22.93 1.72
N LEU A 400 20.49 -22.33 1.07
CA LEU A 400 20.43 -21.77 -0.27
C LEU A 400 20.10 -22.82 -1.33
N ALA A 401 20.80 -23.95 -1.29
CA ALA A 401 20.57 -25.07 -2.21
C ALA A 401 19.18 -25.67 -2.01
N GLN A 402 18.72 -25.75 -0.76
CA GLN A 402 17.38 -26.23 -0.43
C GLN A 402 16.27 -25.26 -0.85
N ALA A 403 16.45 -23.95 -0.65
CA ALA A 403 15.52 -22.91 -1.11
C ALA A 403 15.39 -22.89 -2.64
N ARG A 404 16.51 -22.99 -3.36
CA ARG A 404 16.52 -23.10 -4.84
C ARG A 404 15.79 -24.35 -5.34
N ARG A 405 15.94 -25.48 -4.63
CA ARG A 405 15.21 -26.73 -4.95
C ARG A 405 13.72 -26.62 -4.63
N ALA A 406 13.34 -26.00 -3.51
CA ALA A 406 11.94 -25.76 -3.15
C ALA A 406 11.25 -24.83 -4.17
N ALA A 407 11.94 -23.77 -4.59
CA ALA A 407 11.49 -22.88 -5.66
C ALA A 407 11.35 -23.60 -7.02
N ALA A 408 12.33 -24.42 -7.39
CA ALA A 408 12.25 -25.21 -8.62
C ALA A 408 11.08 -26.22 -8.58
N ALA A 409 10.79 -26.80 -7.42
CA ALA A 409 9.65 -27.72 -7.23
C ALA A 409 8.28 -27.05 -7.34
N LEU A 410 8.18 -25.74 -7.04
CA LEU A 410 6.99 -24.94 -7.34
C LEU A 410 6.79 -24.76 -8.85
N GLY A 411 7.88 -24.64 -9.62
CA GLY A 411 7.84 -24.52 -11.08
C GLY A 411 7.53 -25.82 -11.83
N THR A 412 7.87 -27.00 -11.27
CA THR A 412 7.76 -28.30 -11.98
C THR A 412 6.48 -29.10 -11.69
N ARG A 413 5.63 -28.69 -10.73
CA ARG A 413 4.41 -29.44 -10.36
C ARG A 413 3.31 -29.53 -11.42
N ARG A 414 3.54 -29.06 -12.66
CA ARG A 414 2.52 -28.98 -13.71
C ARG A 414 2.52 -30.13 -14.73
N GLU A 415 3.47 -31.05 -14.70
CA GLU A 415 3.51 -32.15 -15.71
C GLU A 415 2.75 -33.43 -15.31
N GLY A 416 2.07 -33.46 -14.15
CA GLY A 416 1.53 -34.70 -13.56
C GLY A 416 0.02 -34.91 -13.56
N LEU A 417 -0.80 -34.07 -14.21
CA LEU A 417 -2.26 -34.25 -14.26
C LEU A 417 -2.75 -34.18 -15.70
N GLY A 418 -2.63 -35.31 -16.40
CA GLY A 418 -3.30 -35.55 -17.68
C GLY A 418 -4.81 -35.57 -17.48
N LEU A 419 -5.46 -34.43 -17.74
CA LEU A 419 -6.92 -34.35 -17.86
C LEU A 419 -7.30 -34.75 -19.29
N THR A 420 -7.70 -36.01 -19.43
CA THR A 420 -8.49 -36.48 -20.57
C THR A 420 -9.83 -35.74 -20.58
N ARG A 421 -10.14 -35.08 -21.70
CA ARG A 421 -11.44 -34.44 -21.96
C ARG A 421 -12.55 -35.50 -22.04
N PRO A 422 -13.72 -35.33 -21.41
CA PRO A 422 -14.94 -35.98 -21.85
C PRO A 422 -15.73 -35.09 -22.81
N ALA A 423 -16.39 -35.78 -23.73
CA ALA A 423 -17.17 -35.27 -24.84
C ALA A 423 -18.48 -34.60 -24.42
N VAL A 424 -18.92 -33.68 -25.29
CA VAL A 424 -20.20 -32.99 -25.29
C VAL A 424 -21.30 -33.95 -25.75
N LEU A 425 -22.43 -34.01 -25.03
CA LEU A 425 -23.69 -34.59 -25.52
C LEU A 425 -24.92 -33.94 -24.85
N GLY A 426 -25.69 -33.19 -25.67
CA GLY A 426 -27.15 -33.20 -25.81
C GLY A 426 -28.10 -33.03 -24.60
N SER A 427 -28.68 -31.82 -24.51
CA SER A 427 -30.12 -31.47 -24.35
C SER A 427 -31.14 -32.45 -23.74
N TRP A 428 -31.98 -31.96 -22.82
CA TRP A 428 -33.47 -31.80 -22.88
C TRP A 428 -34.07 -31.78 -21.44
N GLY A 429 -34.98 -30.83 -21.13
CA GLY A 429 -35.91 -30.95 -19.98
C GLY A 429 -36.28 -29.67 -19.20
N LEU A 430 -37.32 -28.97 -19.67
CA LEU A 430 -38.18 -27.96 -19.00
C LEU A 430 -38.81 -28.52 -17.69
N ALA A 431 -39.28 -27.83 -16.63
CA ALA A 431 -39.46 -26.42 -16.23
C ALA A 431 -39.85 -26.39 -14.69
N PRO A 432 -40.66 -25.45 -14.12
CA PRO A 432 -40.21 -24.36 -13.23
C PRO A 432 -40.94 -24.26 -11.86
N TRP A 433 -40.36 -23.59 -10.84
CA TRP A 433 -41.14 -22.99 -9.73
C TRP A 433 -40.57 -21.62 -9.30
N MET A 434 -41.50 -20.69 -9.08
CA MET A 434 -41.37 -19.25 -8.83
C MET A 434 -40.98 -18.89 -7.38
N GLY A 435 -40.37 -17.70 -7.21
CA GLY A 435 -40.33 -16.98 -5.93
C GLY A 435 -39.40 -15.75 -5.95
N ALA A 436 -39.91 -14.59 -6.38
CA ALA A 436 -39.25 -13.28 -6.46
C ALA A 436 -38.79 -12.74 -5.09
N SER A 437 -37.71 -11.94 -4.97
CA SER A 437 -37.63 -10.49 -5.31
C SER A 437 -36.14 -10.05 -5.31
N LEU A 438 -35.52 -9.62 -6.43
CA LEU A 438 -35.39 -8.25 -6.97
C LEU A 438 -34.98 -7.20 -5.91
N ALA A 439 -33.79 -6.60 -5.96
CA ALA A 439 -33.43 -5.61 -6.97
C ALA A 439 -31.97 -5.69 -7.48
N VAL A 440 -31.82 -5.24 -8.73
CA VAL A 440 -30.79 -5.56 -9.73
C VAL A 440 -29.65 -4.52 -9.76
N VAL A 441 -28.44 -5.05 -9.85
CA VAL A 441 -27.23 -4.42 -10.42
C VAL A 441 -27.24 -4.63 -11.93
N ALA A 442 -27.05 -3.58 -12.73
CA ALA A 442 -26.52 -3.73 -14.09
C ALA A 442 -25.97 -2.39 -14.64
N PHE A 443 -24.67 -2.35 -14.97
CA PHE A 443 -24.16 -1.55 -16.08
C PHE A 443 -23.08 -2.36 -16.83
N PHE A 444 -23.13 -2.29 -18.16
CA PHE A 444 -22.43 -3.13 -19.13
C PHE A 444 -20.91 -2.89 -19.21
N VAL A 445 -20.15 -3.95 -19.46
CA VAL A 445 -18.79 -3.92 -20.03
C VAL A 445 -18.90 -4.15 -21.55
N VAL A 446 -18.42 -3.22 -22.37
CA VAL A 446 -18.27 -3.39 -23.82
C VAL A 446 -16.79 -3.66 -24.14
N LEU A 447 -16.51 -4.83 -24.72
CA LEU A 447 -15.21 -5.19 -25.31
C LEU A 447 -15.26 -5.00 -26.83
N PHE A 448 -14.38 -4.17 -27.39
CA PHE A 448 -14.14 -4.11 -28.83
C PHE A 448 -13.04 -5.10 -29.24
N ARG A 449 -13.33 -5.98 -30.21
CA ARG A 449 -12.34 -6.77 -30.96
C ARG A 449 -12.43 -6.41 -32.45
N ARG A 450 -11.34 -5.89 -33.01
CA ARG A 450 -11.15 -5.60 -34.44
C ARG A 450 -10.71 -6.87 -35.19
N ARG A 451 -11.43 -7.25 -36.25
CA ARG A 451 -10.91 -7.64 -37.58
C ARG A 451 -12.06 -7.88 -38.55
N GLY A 452 -11.91 -7.36 -39.77
CA GLY A 452 -13.01 -7.16 -40.71
C GLY A 452 -13.16 -8.21 -41.81
N ARG A 453 -14.20 -8.03 -42.64
CA ARG A 453 -14.19 -8.24 -44.10
C ARG A 453 -15.45 -7.67 -44.75
N SER A 454 -15.22 -7.13 -45.95
CA SER A 454 -16.06 -6.51 -46.98
C SER A 454 -17.34 -7.25 -47.41
N ARG A 455 -18.42 -6.48 -47.70
CA ARG A 455 -19.20 -6.35 -48.97
C ARG A 455 -20.53 -5.63 -48.65
N ALA A 456 -20.78 -4.41 -49.11
CA ALA A 456 -21.26 -3.97 -50.45
C ALA A 456 -22.80 -3.94 -50.59
N THR A 457 -23.25 -2.80 -51.13
CA THR A 457 -24.44 -2.46 -51.94
C THR A 457 -25.79 -2.03 -51.34
N HIS A 458 -26.16 -0.78 -51.74
CA HIS A 458 -27.48 -0.22 -52.14
C HIS A 458 -28.60 -0.09 -51.09
N ALA A 459 -29.49 0.91 -51.08
CA ALA A 459 -29.68 2.19 -51.77
C ALA A 459 -30.87 2.92 -51.07
N ALA A 460 -30.87 4.26 -51.12
CA ALA A 460 -32.01 5.19 -51.09
C ALA A 460 -33.34 4.80 -50.40
N GLN A 461 -33.66 5.48 -49.30
CA GLN A 461 -34.76 6.45 -49.18
C GLN A 461 -34.62 7.26 -47.89
#